data_AF-A0A0Q6TL20-F1
#
_entry.id   AF-A0A0Q6TL20-F1
#
_cell.length_a   1.000
_cell.length_b   1.000
_cell.length_c   1.000
_cell.angle_alpha   90.00
_cell.angle_beta   90.00
_cell.angle_gamma   90.00
#
_symmetry.space_group_name_H-M   'P 1'
#
loop_
_entity.id
_entity.type
_entity.pdbx_description
1 polymer ?
#
loop_
_entity_poly.entity_id
_entity_poly.type
_entity_poly.pdbx_seq_one_letter_code
_entity_poly.pdbx_strand_id
1 'polypeptide(L)'
;MKSLIRSTLLGALLGAGTLVSAQAGTLAYQGVDFTSSWSGNVLTLAIDASNPTGSWADATTLGALQLKDLGNFDSVALTSAPQGATHWTLSSNELNANGCTGGSHAGTGLCFSGAHVALTDDMVFQFTFSGGNPNPIAPQLKVNMFGTDGDRKVGSLMGAQLPVAAVPEPQTYAMLLGGLGLMGLMARRRKR
;
A
#
# COMPACT_ATOMS: atom_id res chain seq x y z
N MET A 1 -72.60 11.28 -11.57
CA MET A 1 -72.02 9.92 -11.40
C MET A 1 -70.62 9.89 -12.02
N LYS A 2 -69.61 9.46 -11.23
CA LYS A 2 -68.28 8.92 -11.63
C LYS A 2 -67.33 9.92 -12.32
N SER A 3 -66.32 10.51 -11.65
CA SER A 3 -65.05 9.98 -11.09
C SER A 3 -64.06 9.43 -12.12
N LEU A 4 -62.80 9.89 -12.00
CA LEU A 4 -61.48 9.25 -12.21
C LEU A 4 -60.50 10.23 -12.91
N ILE A 5 -59.80 11.10 -12.17
CA ILE A 5 -58.49 10.91 -11.53
C ILE A 5 -57.38 10.53 -12.53
N ARG A 6 -56.51 11.52 -12.79
CA ARG A 6 -55.24 11.43 -13.52
C ARG A 6 -54.19 10.73 -12.65
N SER A 7 -53.54 9.69 -13.19
CA SER A 7 -52.40 9.02 -12.55
C SER A 7 -51.11 9.39 -13.28
N THR A 8 -50.36 10.32 -12.72
CA THR A 8 -48.97 10.63 -13.10
C THR A 8 -48.03 9.57 -12.51
N LEU A 9 -47.36 8.82 -13.37
CA LEU A 9 -46.22 7.95 -13.06
C LEU A 9 -44.98 8.81 -12.78
N LEU A 10 -44.44 8.76 -11.56
CA LEU A 10 -43.06 9.16 -11.26
C LEU A 10 -42.22 7.88 -11.19
N GLY A 11 -41.41 7.64 -12.22
CA GLY A 11 -40.40 6.58 -12.23
C GLY A 11 -39.24 6.94 -11.31
N ALA A 12 -38.89 6.03 -10.41
CA ALA A 12 -37.75 6.13 -9.52
C ALA A 12 -36.43 5.96 -10.29
N LEU A 13 -35.56 6.96 -10.22
CA LEU A 13 -34.15 6.85 -10.64
C LEU A 13 -33.38 6.09 -9.56
N LEU A 14 -33.05 4.82 -9.81
CA LEU A 14 -32.04 4.10 -9.03
C LEU A 14 -30.67 4.71 -9.34
N GLY A 15 -30.06 5.36 -8.34
CA GLY A 15 -28.67 5.79 -8.42
C GLY A 15 -27.75 4.58 -8.42
N ALA A 16 -26.99 4.40 -9.50
CA ALA A 16 -25.86 3.49 -9.56
C ALA A 16 -24.80 3.97 -8.57
N GLY A 17 -24.71 3.32 -7.41
CA GLY A 17 -23.58 3.51 -6.49
C GLY A 17 -22.34 2.90 -7.11
N THR A 18 -21.40 3.74 -7.54
CA THR A 18 -20.08 3.30 -7.97
C THR A 18 -19.34 2.73 -6.76
N LEU A 19 -19.08 1.42 -6.76
CA LEU A 19 -18.12 0.81 -5.84
C LEU A 19 -16.73 1.36 -6.20
N VAL A 20 -16.22 2.30 -5.40
CA VAL A 20 -14.84 2.77 -5.55
C VAL A 20 -13.94 1.70 -4.96
N SER A 21 -13.23 0.97 -5.82
CA SER A 21 -12.16 0.06 -5.44
C SER A 21 -11.03 0.83 -4.75
N ALA A 22 -10.43 0.26 -3.71
CA ALA A 22 -9.19 0.77 -3.14
C ALA A 22 -8.15 0.97 -4.27
N GLN A 23 -7.73 2.21 -4.51
CA GLN A 23 -6.81 2.50 -5.59
C GLN A 23 -5.39 2.33 -5.03
N ALA A 24 -4.80 1.15 -5.18
CA ALA A 24 -3.39 0.96 -4.85
C ALA A 24 -2.53 1.77 -5.84
N GLY A 25 -1.42 2.34 -5.37
CA GLY A 25 -0.46 2.97 -6.26
C GLY A 25 0.59 1.95 -6.69
N THR A 26 0.81 1.82 -7.99
CA THR A 26 1.80 0.90 -8.56
C THR A 26 2.97 1.67 -9.17
N LEU A 27 4.19 1.26 -8.80
CA LEU A 27 5.45 1.67 -9.40
C LEU A 27 6.01 0.50 -10.20
N ALA A 28 6.10 0.65 -11.52
CA ALA A 28 6.79 -0.32 -12.37
C ALA A 28 8.27 0.06 -12.52
N TYR A 29 9.18 -0.86 -12.24
CA TYR A 29 10.60 -0.65 -12.46
C TYR A 29 11.30 -1.95 -12.88
N GLN A 30 11.92 -1.94 -14.06
CA GLN A 30 12.71 -3.06 -14.57
C GLN A 30 11.94 -4.40 -14.53
N GLY A 31 10.70 -4.42 -15.01
CA GLY A 31 9.89 -5.65 -15.06
C GLY A 31 9.40 -6.16 -13.70
N VAL A 32 9.53 -5.35 -12.65
CA VAL A 32 8.98 -5.61 -11.32
C VAL A 32 7.97 -4.53 -10.99
N ASP A 33 6.78 -4.93 -10.56
CA ASP A 33 5.73 -4.02 -10.12
C ASP A 33 5.67 -3.96 -8.59
N PHE A 34 5.71 -2.74 -8.05
CA PHE A 34 5.62 -2.47 -6.62
C PHE A 34 4.30 -1.77 -6.34
N THR A 35 3.37 -2.48 -5.72
CA THR A 35 2.03 -1.96 -5.42
C THR A 35 1.92 -1.67 -3.94
N SER A 36 1.61 -0.43 -3.58
CA SER A 36 1.51 0.00 -2.19
C SER A 36 0.12 0.53 -1.84
N SER A 37 -0.32 0.24 -0.61
CA SER A 37 -1.60 0.72 -0.07
C SER A 37 -1.54 0.87 1.44
N TRP A 38 -2.37 1.76 1.97
CA TRP A 38 -2.53 1.95 3.42
C TRP A 38 -3.94 1.59 3.87
N SER A 39 -4.02 0.94 5.02
CA SER A 39 -5.25 0.70 5.75
C SER A 39 -5.00 0.97 7.24
N GLY A 40 -5.47 2.13 7.73
CA GLY A 40 -5.14 2.59 9.08
C GLY A 40 -3.63 2.76 9.25
N ASN A 41 -3.05 2.07 10.24
CA ASN A 41 -1.62 2.07 10.56
C ASN A 41 -0.82 0.97 9.84
N VAL A 42 -1.39 0.33 8.82
CA VAL A 42 -0.74 -0.76 8.08
C VAL A 42 -0.42 -0.31 6.66
N LEU A 43 0.87 -0.32 6.31
CA LEU A 43 1.35 -0.24 4.94
C LEU A 43 1.48 -1.65 4.38
N THR A 44 0.80 -1.92 3.27
CA THR A 44 0.98 -3.13 2.48
C THR A 44 1.79 -2.81 1.24
N LEU A 45 2.87 -3.55 1.02
CA LEU A 45 3.67 -3.55 -0.20
C LEU A 45 3.57 -4.94 -0.85
N ALA A 46 2.93 -5.01 -2.00
CA ALA A 46 2.97 -6.17 -2.87
C ALA A 46 4.04 -5.96 -3.94
N ILE A 47 4.79 -7.02 -4.25
CA ILE A 47 5.85 -7.01 -5.25
C ILE A 47 5.59 -8.15 -6.23
N ASP A 48 5.42 -7.81 -7.50
CA ASP A 48 5.31 -8.77 -8.59
C ASP A 48 6.63 -8.82 -9.35
N ALA A 49 7.42 -9.88 -9.13
CA ALA A 49 8.81 -9.95 -9.54
C ALA A 49 9.15 -11.22 -10.34
N SER A 50 8.18 -11.89 -10.97
CA SER A 50 8.44 -13.14 -11.70
C SER A 50 9.38 -12.98 -12.91
N ASN A 51 9.46 -11.79 -13.52
CA ASN A 51 10.20 -11.56 -14.76
C ASN A 51 10.98 -10.23 -14.74
N PRO A 52 11.98 -10.07 -13.85
CA PRO A 52 12.77 -8.86 -13.79
C PRO A 52 13.57 -8.66 -15.09
N THR A 53 13.81 -7.41 -15.45
CA THR A 53 14.47 -7.00 -16.69
C THR A 53 15.60 -6.00 -16.43
N GLY A 54 16.28 -5.56 -17.49
CA GLY A 54 17.34 -4.56 -17.39
C GLY A 54 18.48 -5.02 -16.48
N SER A 55 18.94 -4.15 -15.58
CA SER A 55 19.98 -4.47 -14.60
C SER A 55 19.56 -5.53 -13.57
N TRP A 56 18.26 -5.86 -13.48
CA TRP A 56 17.73 -6.91 -12.61
C TRP A 56 17.47 -8.24 -13.33
N ALA A 57 17.81 -8.37 -14.62
CA ALA A 57 17.51 -9.58 -15.40
C ALA A 57 18.07 -10.88 -14.79
N ASP A 58 19.21 -10.81 -14.10
CA ASP A 58 19.83 -11.98 -13.44
C ASP A 58 19.41 -12.14 -11.97
N ALA A 59 18.47 -11.33 -11.48
CA ALA A 59 18.00 -11.42 -10.10
C ALA A 59 17.07 -12.63 -9.94
N THR A 60 17.30 -13.41 -8.90
CA THR A 60 16.46 -14.56 -8.53
C THR A 60 15.90 -14.46 -7.13
N THR A 61 16.45 -13.58 -6.29
CA THR A 61 15.97 -13.39 -4.92
C THR A 61 15.98 -11.92 -4.48
N LEU A 62 15.13 -11.59 -3.51
CA LEU A 62 15.12 -10.32 -2.76
C LEU A 62 15.68 -10.57 -1.36
N GLY A 63 16.68 -9.79 -0.93
CA GLY A 63 17.32 -9.97 0.38
C GLY A 63 17.21 -8.78 1.34
N ALA A 64 16.86 -7.60 0.82
CA ALA A 64 16.61 -6.44 1.65
C ALA A 64 15.64 -5.48 0.97
N LEU A 65 14.91 -4.72 1.79
CA LEU A 65 14.13 -3.58 1.35
C LEU A 65 14.26 -2.44 2.36
N GLN A 66 14.11 -1.22 1.87
CA GLN A 66 14.04 -0.04 2.71
C GLN A 66 12.90 0.88 2.28
N LEU A 67 12.22 1.44 3.29
CA LEU A 67 11.27 2.52 3.13
C LEU A 67 11.80 3.77 3.84
N LYS A 68 11.82 4.92 3.17
CA LYS A 68 12.17 6.22 3.78
C LYS A 68 11.00 7.20 3.72
N ASP A 69 11.20 8.33 4.38
CA ASP A 69 10.28 9.48 4.36
C ASP A 69 8.89 9.14 4.91
N LEU A 70 8.87 8.18 5.84
CA LEU A 70 7.68 7.66 6.52
C LEU A 70 7.18 8.60 7.62
N GLY A 71 7.71 9.82 7.75
CA GLY A 71 7.31 10.75 8.81
C GLY A 71 7.73 10.28 10.20
N ASN A 72 6.81 10.36 11.17
CA ASN A 72 7.06 10.05 12.57
C ASN A 72 6.20 8.88 13.04
N PHE A 73 6.81 7.93 13.75
CA PHE A 73 6.17 6.80 14.42
C PHE A 73 7.02 6.40 15.63
N ASP A 74 6.41 5.75 16.62
CA ASP A 74 7.15 5.30 17.82
C ASP A 74 7.83 3.96 17.55
N SER A 75 7.15 3.06 16.85
CA SER A 75 7.70 1.77 16.45
C SER A 75 7.00 1.21 15.21
N VAL A 76 7.59 0.14 14.68
CA VAL A 76 7.14 -0.56 13.48
C VAL A 76 7.42 -2.05 13.62
N ALA A 77 6.50 -2.87 13.14
CA ALA A 77 6.68 -4.31 13.05
C ALA A 77 6.41 -4.76 11.61
N LEU A 78 7.26 -5.65 11.10
CA LEU A 78 6.92 -6.45 9.93
C LEU A 78 5.99 -7.57 10.41
N THR A 79 4.75 -7.57 9.93
CA THR A 79 3.70 -8.50 10.37
C THR A 79 3.41 -9.58 9.32
N SER A 80 3.75 -9.32 8.06
CA SER A 80 3.73 -10.30 6.97
C SER A 80 4.95 -10.10 6.08
N ALA A 81 5.52 -11.21 5.60
CA ALA A 81 6.56 -11.24 4.57
C ALA A 81 6.56 -12.62 3.91
N PRO A 82 7.06 -12.76 2.66
CA PRO A 82 7.35 -14.05 2.07
C PRO A 82 8.28 -14.87 2.99
N GLN A 83 7.95 -16.15 3.17
CA GLN A 83 8.60 -17.07 4.12
C GLN A 83 8.46 -16.71 5.62
N GLY A 84 7.66 -15.69 5.97
CA GLY A 84 7.35 -15.33 7.35
C GLY A 84 8.17 -14.15 7.87
N ALA A 85 7.51 -13.24 8.60
CA ALA A 85 8.11 -11.99 9.05
C ALA A 85 9.30 -12.16 10.01
N THR A 86 9.38 -13.27 10.75
CA THR A 86 10.48 -13.56 11.67
C THR A 86 11.82 -13.83 10.98
N HIS A 87 11.81 -14.07 9.67
CA HIS A 87 13.03 -14.26 8.87
C HIS A 87 13.69 -12.94 8.47
N TRP A 88 13.06 -11.81 8.79
CA TRP A 88 13.51 -10.47 8.46
C TRP A 88 13.74 -9.66 9.73
N THR A 89 14.84 -8.94 9.77
CA THR A 89 15.23 -8.12 10.92
C THR A 89 15.28 -6.65 10.52
N LEU A 90 14.71 -5.78 11.35
CA LEU A 90 14.84 -4.33 11.23
C LEU A 90 16.26 -3.91 11.64
N SER A 91 16.95 -3.22 10.74
CA SER A 91 18.22 -2.55 11.00
C SER A 91 17.99 -1.07 11.32
N SER A 92 18.87 -0.49 12.15
CA SER A 92 18.94 0.97 12.39
C SER A 92 19.63 1.75 11.25
N ASN A 93 20.15 1.02 10.28
CA ASN A 93 21.02 1.50 9.21
C ASN A 93 20.30 1.46 7.87
N GLU A 94 20.71 2.32 6.95
CA GLU A 94 20.12 2.41 5.62
C GLU A 94 20.58 1.29 4.68
N LEU A 95 19.79 1.02 3.64
CA LEU A 95 20.15 0.16 2.54
C LEU A 95 21.19 0.83 1.64
N ASN A 96 22.33 0.16 1.49
CA ASN A 96 23.37 0.49 0.53
C ASN A 96 23.74 -0.75 -0.29
N ALA A 97 24.84 -0.70 -1.04
CA ALA A 97 25.27 -1.81 -1.90
C ALA A 97 25.63 -3.11 -1.15
N ASN A 98 25.85 -3.01 0.16
CA ASN A 98 26.25 -4.10 1.06
C ASN A 98 25.12 -4.46 2.05
N GLY A 99 23.86 -4.16 1.72
CA GLY A 99 22.70 -4.43 2.57
C GLY A 99 22.36 -3.28 3.52
N CYS A 100 21.64 -3.58 4.62
CA CYS A 100 21.20 -2.61 5.62
C CYS A 100 22.35 -2.14 6.55
N THR A 101 23.42 -1.60 5.95
CA THR A 101 24.67 -1.19 6.62
C THR A 101 25.08 0.25 6.28
N GLY A 102 24.26 0.98 5.52
CA GLY A 102 24.41 2.41 5.26
C GLY A 102 24.20 3.25 6.52
N GLY A 103 24.40 4.56 6.43
CA GLY A 103 24.26 5.47 7.58
C GLY A 103 22.92 5.31 8.33
N SER A 104 22.84 5.86 9.54
CA SER A 104 21.62 5.75 10.34
C SER A 104 20.42 6.41 9.65
N HIS A 105 19.26 5.75 9.68
CA HIS A 105 18.00 6.34 9.21
C HIS A 105 17.25 7.11 10.32
N ALA A 106 17.84 7.27 11.51
CA ALA A 106 17.33 8.08 12.63
C ALA A 106 15.84 7.89 12.99
N GLY A 107 15.30 6.68 12.80
CA GLY A 107 13.89 6.38 13.07
C GLY A 107 12.86 6.92 12.07
N THR A 108 13.27 7.54 10.95
CA THR A 108 12.35 8.08 9.92
C THR A 108 12.18 7.17 8.71
N GLY A 109 12.85 6.03 8.73
CA GLY A 109 12.83 5.01 7.70
C GLY A 109 12.98 3.64 8.33
N LEU A 110 12.97 2.62 7.48
CA LEU A 110 13.03 1.20 7.83
C LEU A 110 13.99 0.54 6.88
N CYS A 111 14.89 -0.31 7.36
CA CYS A 111 15.61 -1.23 6.51
C CYS A 111 15.43 -2.64 7.06
N PHE A 112 14.68 -3.47 6.32
CA PHE A 112 14.49 -4.87 6.65
C PHE A 112 15.38 -5.73 5.75
N SER A 113 16.12 -6.64 6.35
CA SER A 113 16.92 -7.64 5.64
C SER A 113 16.81 -8.99 6.32
N GLY A 114 16.97 -10.07 5.56
CA GLY A 114 16.75 -11.42 6.07
C GLY A 114 17.29 -12.50 5.14
N ALA A 115 16.81 -13.73 5.36
CA ALA A 115 17.03 -14.80 4.39
C ALA A 115 16.45 -14.39 3.03
N HIS A 116 17.20 -14.66 1.96
CA HIS A 116 16.81 -14.28 0.62
C HIS A 116 15.55 -15.03 0.18
N VAL A 117 14.55 -14.28 -0.27
CA VAL A 117 13.28 -14.84 -0.75
C VAL A 117 13.29 -14.93 -2.27
N ALA A 118 12.87 -16.06 -2.83
CA ALA A 118 12.76 -16.24 -4.27
C ALA A 118 11.81 -15.20 -4.87
N LEU A 119 12.21 -14.62 -5.99
CA LEU A 119 11.35 -13.71 -6.74
C LEU A 119 10.18 -14.49 -7.34
N THR A 120 8.98 -13.98 -7.13
CA THR A 120 7.72 -14.50 -7.62
C THR A 120 6.74 -13.34 -7.72
N ASP A 121 5.57 -13.58 -8.29
CA ASP A 121 4.45 -12.66 -8.16
C ASP A 121 3.77 -12.80 -6.79
N ASP A 122 3.02 -11.76 -6.39
CA ASP A 122 2.28 -11.65 -5.14
C ASP A 122 3.14 -11.74 -3.86
N MET A 123 4.36 -11.22 -3.89
CA MET A 123 5.18 -11.11 -2.68
C MET A 123 4.66 -10.00 -1.76
N VAL A 124 3.98 -10.36 -0.67
CA VAL A 124 3.33 -9.39 0.23
C VAL A 124 4.13 -9.13 1.51
N PHE A 125 4.47 -7.86 1.71
CA PHE A 125 5.03 -7.32 2.95
C PHE A 125 4.01 -6.42 3.63
N GLN A 126 3.81 -6.60 4.95
CA GLN A 126 2.97 -5.71 5.75
C GLN A 126 3.75 -5.11 6.91
N PHE A 127 3.71 -3.80 7.01
CA PHE A 127 4.35 -3.02 8.06
C PHE A 127 3.27 -2.38 8.91
N THR A 128 3.23 -2.75 10.19
CA THR A 128 2.30 -2.20 11.17
C THR A 128 3.03 -1.17 12.03
N PHE A 129 2.57 0.08 11.96
CA PHE A 129 3.16 1.19 12.70
C PHE A 129 2.42 1.40 14.03
N SER A 130 3.13 1.79 15.07
CA SER A 130 2.56 2.18 16.36
C SER A 130 3.00 3.58 16.73
N GLY A 131 2.06 4.39 17.22
CA GLY A 131 2.30 5.77 17.59
C GLY A 131 2.66 6.67 16.40
N GLY A 132 2.69 7.98 16.67
CA GLY A 132 2.94 9.00 15.65
C GLY A 132 1.90 9.03 14.52
N ASN A 133 2.32 9.63 13.39
CA ASN A 133 1.55 9.74 12.16
C ASN A 133 2.48 9.42 10.99
N PRO A 134 2.59 8.13 10.59
CA PRO A 134 3.36 7.75 9.42
C PRO A 134 2.88 8.55 8.20
N ASN A 135 3.80 9.07 7.40
CA ASN A 135 3.49 9.81 6.18
C ASN A 135 3.05 8.83 5.08
N PRO A 136 1.77 8.85 4.66
CA PRO A 136 1.30 7.90 3.67
C PRO A 136 1.58 8.38 2.24
N ILE A 137 1.94 9.65 2.02
CA ILE A 137 1.74 10.24 0.68
C ILE A 137 2.71 9.70 -0.36
N ALA A 138 3.90 9.24 0.04
CA ALA A 138 4.95 8.89 -0.90
C ALA A 138 6.23 8.44 -0.17
N PRO A 139 6.31 7.23 0.40
CA PRO A 139 7.56 6.73 0.94
C PRO A 139 8.53 6.35 -0.19
N GLN A 140 9.83 6.60 0.00
CA GLN A 140 10.85 6.12 -0.94
C GLN A 140 11.11 4.65 -0.69
N LEU A 141 10.94 3.81 -1.70
CA LEU A 141 11.34 2.40 -1.67
C LEU A 141 12.75 2.23 -2.25
N LYS A 142 13.53 1.38 -1.57
CA LYS A 142 14.73 0.74 -2.09
C LYS A 142 14.66 -0.76 -1.91
N VAL A 143 15.24 -1.51 -2.83
CA VAL A 143 15.30 -2.98 -2.76
C VAL A 143 16.69 -3.47 -3.13
N ASN A 144 17.05 -4.62 -2.57
CA ASN A 144 18.31 -5.28 -2.86
C ASN A 144 18.05 -6.66 -3.43
N MET A 145 18.37 -6.80 -4.71
CA MET A 145 18.19 -8.01 -5.49
C MET A 145 19.49 -8.81 -5.55
N PHE A 146 19.39 -10.12 -5.60
CA PHE A 146 20.52 -11.05 -5.66
C PHE A 146 20.30 -12.11 -6.73
N GLY A 147 21.39 -12.58 -7.33
CA GLY A 147 21.35 -13.62 -8.35
C GLY A 147 21.36 -15.03 -7.76
N THR A 148 21.50 -16.02 -8.64
CA THR A 148 21.52 -17.45 -8.31
C THR A 148 22.57 -17.84 -7.27
N ASP A 149 23.66 -17.09 -7.20
CA ASP A 149 24.78 -17.33 -6.28
C ASP A 149 24.42 -16.99 -4.83
N GLY A 150 23.26 -16.36 -4.60
CA GLY A 150 22.77 -15.97 -3.28
C GLY A 150 23.47 -14.76 -2.70
N ASP A 151 24.79 -14.63 -2.82
CA ASP A 151 25.58 -13.63 -2.11
C ASP A 151 25.90 -12.37 -2.93
N ARG A 152 25.78 -12.46 -4.27
CA ARG A 152 26.11 -11.35 -5.15
C ARG A 152 24.88 -10.51 -5.46
N LYS A 153 24.94 -9.25 -5.04
CA LYS A 153 23.96 -8.22 -5.42
C LYS A 153 23.90 -8.08 -6.94
N VAL A 154 22.68 -7.98 -7.46
CA VAL A 154 22.37 -7.76 -8.88
C VAL A 154 21.76 -6.38 -9.08
N GLY A 155 22.23 -5.68 -10.13
CA GLY A 155 21.66 -4.43 -10.63
C GLY A 155 21.62 -3.24 -9.67
N SER A 156 20.70 -2.32 -9.92
CA SER A 156 20.50 -1.07 -9.17
C SER A 156 19.80 -1.31 -7.82
N LEU A 157 20.00 -0.43 -6.82
CA LEU A 157 19.25 -0.45 -5.55
C LEU A 157 17.84 0.15 -5.64
N MET A 158 17.49 0.74 -6.80
CA MET A 158 16.25 1.47 -7.10
C MET A 158 15.83 2.41 -5.97
N GLY A 159 16.07 3.71 -6.07
CA GLY A 159 15.50 4.69 -5.13
C GLY A 159 14.36 5.44 -5.78
N ALA A 160 13.12 4.97 -5.63
CA ALA A 160 11.97 5.63 -6.23
C ALA A 160 10.81 5.77 -5.23
N GLN A 161 9.94 6.72 -5.53
CA GLN A 161 8.81 7.02 -4.69
C GLN A 161 7.67 6.04 -4.95
N LEU A 162 7.17 5.39 -3.90
CA LEU A 162 5.96 4.59 -4.02
C LEU A 162 4.76 5.51 -4.12
N PRO A 163 3.98 5.46 -5.21
CA PRO A 163 2.70 6.13 -5.25
C PRO A 163 1.79 5.43 -4.24
N VAL A 164 1.12 6.22 -3.42
CA VAL A 164 0.12 5.74 -2.47
C VAL A 164 -1.15 6.52 -2.72
N ALA A 165 -2.28 5.83 -2.88
CA ALA A 165 -3.57 6.49 -2.70
C ALA A 165 -4.02 6.31 -1.25
N ALA A 166 -4.44 7.40 -0.62
CA ALA A 166 -5.15 7.35 0.64
C ALA A 166 -6.52 6.69 0.39
N VAL A 167 -6.71 5.48 0.91
CA VAL A 167 -8.02 4.80 0.89
C VAL A 167 -8.88 5.46 1.98
N PRO A 168 -10.01 6.10 1.64
CA PRO A 168 -10.91 6.63 2.66
C PRO A 168 -11.42 5.48 3.53
N GLU A 169 -11.39 5.64 4.84
CA GLU A 169 -11.78 4.57 5.73
C GLU A 169 -13.26 4.20 5.55
N PRO A 170 -13.65 2.92 5.77
CA PRO A 170 -15.05 2.48 5.70
C PRO A 170 -16.01 3.36 6.52
N GLN A 171 -15.53 3.88 7.65
CA GLN A 171 -16.29 4.74 8.55
C GLN A 171 -16.62 6.09 7.91
N THR A 172 -15.71 6.66 7.11
CA THR A 172 -15.95 7.92 6.39
C THR A 172 -17.10 7.77 5.41
N TYR A 173 -17.21 6.62 4.74
CA TYR A 173 -18.35 6.32 3.88
C TYR A 173 -19.64 6.14 4.67
N ALA A 174 -19.59 5.46 5.81
CA ALA A 174 -20.75 5.31 6.69
C ALA A 174 -21.25 6.67 7.21
N MET A 175 -20.35 7.58 7.56
CA MET A 175 -20.68 8.94 7.99
C MET A 175 -21.22 9.80 6.85
N LEU A 176 -20.65 9.69 5.65
CA LEU A 176 -21.15 10.38 4.46
C LEU A 176 -22.55 9.88 4.08
N LEU A 177 -22.75 8.57 4.01
CA LEU A 177 -24.03 7.95 3.72
C LEU A 177 -25.06 8.22 4.82
N GLY A 178 -24.63 8.19 6.08
CA GLY A 178 -25.45 8.58 7.24
C GLY A 178 -25.90 10.04 7.14
N GLY A 179 -24.99 10.95 6.78
CA GLY A 179 -25.29 12.36 6.54
C GLY A 179 -26.28 12.57 5.39
N LEU A 180 -26.07 11.91 4.26
CA LEU A 180 -26.98 11.95 3.11
C LEU A 180 -28.36 11.37 3.44
N GLY A 181 -28.40 10.28 4.21
CA GLY A 181 -29.64 9.67 4.71
C GLY A 181 -30.43 10.63 5.60
N LEU A 182 -29.75 11.31 6.52
CA LEU A 182 -30.37 12.32 7.39
C LEU A 182 -30.95 13.50 6.58
N MET A 183 -30.21 14.00 5.59
CA MET A 183 -30.66 15.09 4.73
C MET A 183 -31.88 14.67 3.88
N GLY A 184 -31.89 13.45 3.36
CA GLY A 184 -33.04 12.89 2.66
C GLY A 184 -34.30 12.78 3.55
N LEU A 185 -34.13 12.35 4.80
CA LEU A 185 -35.23 12.30 5.78
C LEU A 185 -35.75 13.70 6.11
N MET A 186 -34.87 14.69 6.31
CA MET A 186 -35.27 16.08 6.56
C MET A 186 -36.02 16.70 5.37
N ALA A 187 -35.56 16.46 4.14
CA ALA A 187 -36.22 16.91 2.92
C ALA A 187 -37.63 16.30 2.78
N ARG A 188 -37.80 15.01 3.12
CA ARG A 188 -39.11 14.34 3.12
C ARG A 188 -40.08 14.92 4.15
N ARG A 189 -39.58 15.34 5.33
CA ARG A 189 -40.40 15.98 6.38
C ARG A 189 -40.90 17.36 5.99
N ARG A 190 -40.15 18.12 5.18
CA ARG A 190 -40.58 19.46 4.71
C ARG A 190 -41.62 19.41 3.58
N LYS A 191 -41.73 18.27 2.88
CA LYS A 191 -42.67 18.07 1.77
C LYS A 191 -44.02 17.48 2.23
N ARG A 192 -44.10 17.05 3.48
CA ARG A 192 -45.36 16.70 4.17
C ARG A 192 -45.81 17.91 4.98
#